data_AF-A0A318UET6-F1
#
_entry.id   AF-A0A318UET6-F1
#
_cell.length_a   1.000
_cell.length_b   1.000
_cell.length_c   1.000
_cell.angle_alpha   90.00
_cell.angle_beta   90.00
_cell.angle_gamma   90.00
#
_symmetry.space_group_name_H-M   'P 1'
#
loop_
_entity.id
_entity.type
_entity.pdbx_description
1 polymer ?
#
loop_
_entity_poly.entity_id
_entity_poly.type
_entity_poly.pdbx_seq_one_letter_code
_entity_poly.pdbx_strand_id
1 'polypeptide(L)'
;METFIKENELPIKELEKLGLYQEGKLNLSNEDVDALLAGRRTDMRSMFHLKMDGFEIRQLDAKLSLNRNPDGTVTLNLHPIYKEVKPHPLLSEEEARVLLDGKLQSIQKVYEQADKKLAMLIIEYDKQTREFVSYHPEQVEAPIKINGQVMSEEQQKAFQRGDVIELDEGTRIQHSATDSKGIRSDRKALILSVLMDGGISYLLLRGIRNLAGNKDGQKEEYTKGYNQALADSMVGKPKREKEMTVGEHKDYETGSQYSRGYGRTSSR
;
A
#
# COMPACT_ATOMS: atom_id res chain seq x y z
N MET A 1 -19.38 0.94 1.71
CA MET A 1 -18.93 1.96 0.74
C MET A 1 -17.71 1.36 0.06
N GLU A 2 -17.65 1.37 -1.28
CA GLU A 2 -16.40 1.03 -1.98
C GLU A 2 -15.35 2.07 -1.55
N THR A 3 -14.42 1.65 -0.68
CA THR A 3 -13.31 2.46 -0.18
C THR A 3 -12.17 2.56 -1.19
N PHE A 4 -12.13 1.64 -2.15
CA PHE A 4 -11.12 1.59 -3.18
C PHE A 4 -11.29 2.71 -4.21
N ILE A 5 -10.15 3.28 -4.58
CA ILE A 5 -10.03 4.22 -5.69
C ILE A 5 -9.65 3.39 -6.91
N LYS A 6 -10.36 3.59 -8.01
CA LYS A 6 -10.10 2.91 -9.28
C LYS A 6 -9.04 3.69 -10.06
N GLU A 7 -8.24 2.99 -10.87
CA GLU A 7 -7.17 3.62 -11.66
C GLU A 7 -7.66 4.76 -12.57
N ASN A 8 -8.88 4.63 -13.11
CA ASN A 8 -9.48 5.66 -13.95
C ASN A 8 -9.97 6.90 -13.18
N GLU A 9 -9.90 6.88 -11.84
CA GLU A 9 -10.24 8.00 -10.96
C GLU A 9 -9.00 8.76 -10.49
N LEU A 10 -7.80 8.36 -10.92
CA LEU A 10 -6.56 9.03 -10.54
C LEU A 10 -6.57 10.52 -10.97
N PRO A 11 -6.12 11.44 -10.11
CA PRO A 11 -6.05 12.86 -10.42
C PRO A 11 -4.87 13.15 -11.36
N ILE A 12 -5.05 12.85 -12.66
CA ILE A 12 -3.97 12.87 -13.66
C ILE A 12 -3.31 14.25 -13.75
N LYS A 13 -4.08 15.34 -13.72
CA LYS A 13 -3.54 16.70 -13.85
C LYS A 13 -2.60 17.05 -12.69
N GLU A 14 -2.94 16.64 -11.48
CA GLU A 14 -2.14 16.84 -10.28
C GLU A 14 -0.86 15.99 -10.33
N LEU A 15 -0.98 14.73 -10.78
CA LEU A 15 0.16 13.84 -10.97
C LEU A 15 1.13 14.37 -12.03
N GLU A 16 0.62 14.91 -13.15
CA GLU A 16 1.43 15.57 -14.19
C GLU A 16 2.22 16.76 -13.65
N LYS A 17 1.57 17.64 -12.87
CA LYS A 17 2.23 18.80 -12.23
C LYS A 17 3.39 18.39 -11.32
N LEU A 18 3.32 17.19 -10.76
CA LEU A 18 4.35 16.62 -9.89
C LEU A 18 5.40 15.78 -10.64
N GLY A 19 5.26 15.65 -11.96
CA GLY A 19 6.12 14.78 -12.77
C GLY A 19 5.92 13.28 -12.50
N LEU A 20 4.83 12.92 -11.82
CA LEU A 20 4.45 11.55 -11.49
C LEU A 20 3.60 10.88 -12.58
N TYR A 21 3.20 11.64 -13.60
CA TYR A 21 2.56 11.14 -14.80
C TYR A 21 3.12 11.88 -16.03
N GLN A 22 3.62 11.13 -17.01
CA GLN A 22 4.20 11.67 -18.24
C GLN A 22 3.93 10.72 -19.41
N GLU A 23 3.59 11.27 -20.58
CA GLU A 23 3.39 10.49 -21.82
C GLU A 23 2.43 9.29 -21.67
N GLY A 24 1.36 9.47 -20.90
CA GLY A 24 0.36 8.42 -20.68
C GLY A 24 0.75 7.37 -19.63
N LYS A 25 1.88 7.54 -18.93
CA LYS A 25 2.42 6.57 -17.96
C LYS A 25 2.63 7.18 -16.58
N LEU A 26 2.27 6.41 -15.55
CA LEU A 26 2.63 6.72 -14.17
C LEU A 26 4.12 6.47 -13.94
N ASN A 27 4.79 7.43 -13.33
CA ASN A 27 6.18 7.31 -12.87
C ASN A 27 6.23 6.95 -11.38
N LEU A 28 5.54 5.86 -11.04
CA LEU A 28 5.45 5.28 -9.70
C LEU A 28 5.74 3.79 -9.78
N SER A 29 6.20 3.18 -8.68
CA SER A 29 6.30 1.72 -8.66
C SER A 29 4.90 1.12 -8.54
N ASN A 30 4.75 -0.16 -8.88
CA ASN A 30 3.45 -0.85 -8.73
C ASN A 30 3.00 -0.83 -7.27
N GLU A 31 3.92 -0.98 -6.31
CA GLU A 31 3.60 -0.92 -4.88
C GLU A 31 3.05 0.44 -4.45
N ASP A 32 3.59 1.53 -5.01
CA ASP A 32 3.08 2.88 -4.73
C ASP A 32 1.70 3.09 -5.35
N VAL A 33 1.48 2.57 -6.56
CA VAL A 33 0.15 2.61 -7.20
C VAL A 33 -0.87 1.82 -6.36
N ASP A 34 -0.54 0.59 -5.98
CA ASP A 34 -1.38 -0.25 -5.12
C ASP A 34 -1.68 0.43 -3.78
N ALA A 35 -0.70 1.13 -3.20
CA ALA A 35 -0.90 1.92 -1.99
C ALA A 35 -1.90 3.05 -2.21
N LEU A 36 -1.73 3.85 -3.27
CA LEU A 36 -2.62 4.97 -3.58
C LEU A 36 -4.06 4.52 -3.84
N LEU A 37 -4.25 3.46 -4.63
CA LEU A 37 -5.59 2.93 -4.96
C LEU A 37 -6.31 2.38 -3.73
N ALA A 38 -5.56 1.86 -2.76
CA ALA A 38 -6.08 1.43 -1.47
C ALA A 38 -6.21 2.57 -0.44
N GLY A 39 -6.00 3.84 -0.84
CA GLY A 39 -6.07 4.99 0.06
C GLY A 39 -4.92 5.07 1.08
N ARG A 40 -3.87 4.27 0.92
CA ARG A 40 -2.68 4.26 1.78
C ARG A 40 -1.68 5.33 1.35
N ARG A 41 -0.70 5.58 2.22
CA ARG A 41 0.47 6.40 1.89
C ARG A 41 1.48 5.59 1.08
N THR A 42 2.12 6.20 0.10
CA THR A 42 3.26 5.63 -0.63
C THR A 42 4.53 5.61 0.23
N ASP A 43 5.59 5.00 -0.29
CA ASP A 43 6.93 5.27 0.22
C ASP A 43 7.41 6.67 -0.18
N MET A 44 8.50 7.14 0.43
CA MET A 44 9.02 8.50 0.18
C MET A 44 9.40 8.66 -1.30
N ARG A 45 8.83 9.67 -1.97
CA ARG A 45 9.11 10.00 -3.37
C ARG A 45 9.81 11.34 -3.48
N SER A 46 10.88 11.37 -4.27
CA SER A 46 11.54 12.60 -4.69
C SER A 46 10.95 13.08 -6.00
N MET A 47 10.38 14.27 -5.99
CA MET A 47 9.88 14.98 -7.16
C MET A 47 10.80 16.17 -7.44
N PHE A 48 11.08 16.46 -8.71
CA PHE A 48 12.10 17.44 -9.09
C PHE A 48 11.55 18.50 -10.04
N HIS A 49 12.14 19.69 -10.00
CA HIS A 49 11.83 20.82 -10.89
C HIS A 49 10.33 21.16 -10.95
N LEU A 50 9.68 21.16 -9.79
CA LEU A 50 8.25 21.45 -9.69
C LEU A 50 8.00 22.94 -9.92
N LYS A 51 7.01 23.24 -10.76
CA LYS A 51 6.53 24.60 -11.01
C LYS A 51 5.14 24.74 -10.41
N MET A 52 5.04 25.47 -9.30
CA MET A 52 3.78 25.70 -8.60
C MET A 52 3.60 27.20 -8.38
N ASP A 53 2.56 27.79 -8.96
CA ASP A 53 2.08 29.15 -8.69
C ASP A 53 3.20 30.23 -8.60
N GLY A 54 4.11 30.23 -9.58
CA GLY A 54 5.21 31.21 -9.67
C GLY A 54 6.46 30.86 -8.84
N PHE A 55 6.45 29.75 -8.11
CA PHE A 55 7.60 29.20 -7.41
C PHE A 55 8.17 27.99 -8.15
N GLU A 56 9.50 27.92 -8.17
CA GLU A 56 10.23 26.75 -8.64
C GLU A 56 10.82 26.01 -7.44
N ILE A 57 10.39 24.76 -7.25
CA ILE A 57 10.91 23.87 -6.21
C ILE A 57 11.84 22.87 -6.89
N ARG A 58 13.14 22.97 -6.59
CA ARG A 58 14.16 22.11 -7.20
C ARG A 58 13.92 20.63 -6.89
N GLN A 59 13.58 20.34 -5.63
CA GLN A 59 13.28 19.00 -5.15
C GLN A 59 12.26 19.07 -4.01
N LEU A 60 11.30 18.15 -4.02
CA LEU A 60 10.36 17.90 -2.94
C LEU A 60 10.37 16.40 -2.64
N ASP A 61 10.76 16.04 -1.42
CA ASP A 61 10.60 14.69 -0.90
C ASP A 61 9.30 14.62 -0.09
N ALA A 62 8.36 13.80 -0.55
CA ALA A 62 7.09 13.60 0.12
C ALA A 62 6.58 12.17 -0.05
N LYS A 63 5.81 11.71 0.93
CA LYS A 63 4.86 10.62 0.69
C LYS A 63 3.59 11.18 0.06
N LEU A 64 2.86 10.31 -0.62
CA LEU A 64 1.64 10.63 -1.35
C LEU A 64 0.51 9.79 -0.80
N SER A 65 -0.72 10.32 -0.76
CA SER A 65 -1.91 9.50 -0.55
C SER A 65 -3.06 10.04 -1.38
N LEU A 66 -4.05 9.19 -1.67
CA LEU A 66 -5.30 9.64 -2.26
C LEU A 66 -6.41 9.63 -1.22
N ASN A 67 -7.34 10.57 -1.35
CA ASN A 67 -8.55 10.62 -0.54
C ASN A 67 -9.77 10.83 -1.45
N ARG A 68 -10.84 10.07 -1.19
CA ARG A 68 -12.14 10.31 -1.81
C ARG A 68 -12.96 11.28 -0.94
N ASN A 69 -13.25 12.43 -1.52
CA ASN A 69 -14.08 13.45 -0.90
C ASN A 69 -15.56 13.03 -0.83
N PRO A 70 -16.37 13.69 0.02
CA PRO A 70 -17.82 13.42 0.10
C PRO A 70 -18.59 13.62 -1.21
N ASP A 71 -18.08 14.46 -2.11
CA ASP A 71 -18.64 14.69 -3.45
C ASP A 71 -18.23 13.62 -4.48
N GLY A 72 -17.46 12.62 -4.05
CA GLY A 72 -16.97 11.52 -4.87
C GLY A 72 -15.65 11.79 -5.59
N THR A 73 -15.15 13.04 -5.58
CA THR A 73 -13.88 13.40 -6.24
C THR A 73 -12.69 12.80 -5.51
N VAL A 74 -11.65 12.43 -6.26
CA VAL A 74 -10.40 11.90 -5.70
C VAL A 74 -9.35 13.02 -5.69
N THR A 75 -8.73 13.24 -4.54
CA THR A 75 -7.68 14.25 -4.35
C THR A 75 -6.36 13.61 -3.99
N LEU A 76 -5.27 14.19 -4.51
CA LEU A 76 -3.91 13.83 -4.18
C LEU A 76 -3.41 14.69 -3.02
N ASN A 77 -2.96 14.03 -1.96
CA ASN A 77 -2.37 14.66 -0.77
C ASN A 77 -0.86 14.44 -0.75
N LEU A 78 -0.13 15.52 -0.44
CA LEU A 78 1.32 15.51 -0.25
C LEU A 78 1.64 15.54 1.24
N HIS A 79 2.51 14.63 1.67
CA HIS A 79 3.02 14.53 3.03
C HIS A 79 4.53 14.79 3.01
N PRO A 80 4.97 16.06 3.02
CA PRO A 80 6.39 16.41 2.98
C PRO A 80 7.07 16.06 4.30
N ILE A 81 8.40 16.15 4.31
CA ILE A 81 9.19 16.06 5.55
C ILE A 81 9.03 17.37 6.33
N TYR A 82 8.27 17.35 7.42
CA TYR A 82 8.05 18.51 8.27
C TYR A 82 9.28 18.85 9.12
N LYS A 83 9.55 20.15 9.28
CA LYS A 83 10.68 20.64 10.10
C LYS A 83 10.48 20.42 11.59
N GLU A 84 9.23 20.44 12.04
CA GLU A 84 8.85 20.29 13.45
C GLU A 84 7.68 19.32 13.54
N VAL A 85 7.69 18.51 14.59
CA VAL A 85 6.57 17.61 14.88
C VAL A 85 5.49 18.42 15.56
N LYS A 86 4.32 18.49 14.93
CA LYS A 86 3.14 19.11 15.56
C LYS A 86 2.52 18.12 16.54
N PRO A 87 2.18 18.53 17.78
CA PRO A 87 1.52 17.64 18.74
C PRO A 87 0.12 17.23 18.22
N HIS A 88 -0.26 15.98 18.47
CA HIS A 88 -1.61 15.51 18.17
C HIS A 88 -2.55 15.84 19.35
N PRO A 89 -3.72 16.45 19.13
CA PRO A 89 -4.56 16.99 20.21
C PRO A 89 -5.11 15.93 21.18
N LEU A 90 -5.21 14.68 20.74
CA LEU A 90 -5.68 13.56 21.58
C LEU A 90 -4.56 12.80 22.31
N LEU A 91 -3.29 13.09 22.03
CA LEU A 91 -2.18 12.42 22.69
C LEU A 91 -1.67 13.28 23.86
N SER A 92 -1.43 12.63 25.00
CA SER A 92 -0.57 13.18 26.03
C SER A 92 0.90 13.20 25.58
N GLU A 93 1.74 13.98 26.26
CA GLU A 93 3.18 14.02 25.97
C GLU A 93 3.85 12.65 26.08
N GLU A 94 3.45 11.83 27.06
CA GLU A 94 4.01 10.49 27.25
C GLU A 94 3.60 9.54 26.11
N GLU A 95 2.32 9.55 25.74
CA GLU A 95 1.80 8.78 24.61
C GLU A 95 2.51 9.16 23.30
N ALA A 96 2.65 10.47 23.04
CA ALA A 96 3.38 10.98 21.89
C ALA A 96 4.85 10.52 21.90
N ARG A 97 5.53 10.58 23.05
CA ARG A 97 6.92 10.13 23.21
C ARG A 97 7.09 8.65 22.89
N VAL A 98 6.17 7.79 23.32
CA VAL A 98 6.21 6.35 23.05
C VAL A 98 6.12 6.05 21.54
N LEU A 99 5.28 6.79 20.81
CA LEU A 99 5.18 6.69 19.34
C LEU A 99 6.42 7.26 18.63
N LEU A 100 6.93 8.41 19.09
CA LEU A 100 8.14 9.05 18.56
C LEU A 100 9.37 8.13 18.68
N ASP A 101 9.55 7.51 19.84
CA ASP A 101 10.62 6.53 20.08
C ASP A 101 10.44 5.28 19.20
N GLY A 102 9.22 4.99 18.74
CA GLY A 102 8.85 3.77 18.02
C GLY A 102 8.81 2.54 18.93
N LYS A 103 8.53 2.75 20.23
CA LYS A 103 8.27 1.67 21.20
C LYS A 103 6.90 1.03 20.94
N LEU A 104 5.91 1.85 20.58
CA LEU A 104 4.63 1.41 20.03
C LEU A 104 4.46 1.95 18.62
N GLN A 105 3.72 1.22 17.79
CA GLN A 105 3.39 1.67 16.44
C GLN A 105 2.21 2.65 16.46
N SER A 106 1.19 2.33 17.25
CA SER A 106 -0.08 3.03 17.29
C SER A 106 -0.61 3.15 18.72
N ILE A 107 -1.47 4.15 18.94
CA ILE A 107 -2.25 4.34 20.17
C ILE A 107 -3.71 4.55 19.79
N GLN A 108 -4.62 3.92 20.53
CA GLN A 108 -6.06 4.06 20.35
C GLN A 108 -6.58 5.16 21.28
N LYS A 109 -7.37 6.09 20.74
CA LYS A 109 -8.07 7.12 21.53
C LYS A 109 -9.55 7.06 21.24
N VAL A 110 -10.36 7.23 22.27
CA VAL A 110 -11.80 7.47 22.13
C VAL A 110 -12.05 8.95 22.37
N TYR A 111 -12.86 9.57 21.52
CA TYR A 111 -13.23 10.97 21.62
C TYR A 111 -14.71 11.18 21.31
N GLU A 112 -15.28 12.27 21.80
CA GLU A 112 -16.66 12.66 21.51
C GLU A 112 -16.70 13.50 20.23
N GLN A 113 -17.50 13.08 19.26
CA GLN A 113 -17.78 13.82 18.04
C GLN A 113 -18.78 14.96 18.29
N ALA A 114 -18.90 15.89 17.33
CA ALA A 114 -19.81 17.04 17.44
C ALA A 114 -21.29 16.64 17.67
N ASP A 115 -21.69 15.45 17.23
CA ASP A 115 -23.03 14.89 17.43
C ASP A 115 -23.20 14.10 18.74
N LYS A 116 -22.22 14.22 19.66
CA LYS A 116 -22.13 13.53 20.95
C LYS A 116 -21.97 12.02 20.88
N LYS A 117 -21.64 11.46 19.71
CA LYS A 117 -21.26 10.05 19.62
C LYS A 117 -19.79 9.85 19.95
N LEU A 118 -19.50 8.75 20.60
CA LEU A 118 -18.11 8.33 20.83
C LEU A 118 -17.58 7.67 19.55
N ALA A 119 -16.39 8.10 19.13
CA ALA A 119 -15.66 7.49 18.04
C ALA A 119 -14.25 7.09 18.48
N MET A 120 -13.72 6.05 17.83
CA MET A 120 -12.34 5.61 18.02
C MET A 120 -11.46 6.18 16.92
N LEU A 121 -10.24 6.57 17.30
CA LEU A 121 -9.20 7.01 16.40
C LEU A 121 -7.91 6.26 16.74
N ILE A 122 -7.25 5.72 15.72
CA ILE A 122 -5.93 5.11 15.87
C ILE A 122 -4.89 6.12 15.39
N ILE A 123 -3.86 6.36 16.19
CA ILE A 123 -2.84 7.37 15.93
C ILE A 123 -1.46 6.71 15.85
N GLU A 124 -0.76 6.94 14.76
CA GLU A 124 0.61 6.48 14.48
C GLU A 124 1.55 7.69 14.32
N TYR A 125 2.86 7.46 14.41
CA TYR A 125 3.87 8.44 14.04
C TYR A 125 4.65 8.00 12.80
N ASP A 126 4.59 8.81 11.74
CA ASP A 126 5.39 8.62 10.54
C ASP A 126 6.76 9.28 10.72
N LYS A 127 7.77 8.47 11.01
CA LYS A 127 9.15 8.94 11.21
C LYS A 127 9.74 9.62 9.97
N GLN A 128 9.30 9.26 8.76
CA GLN A 128 9.86 9.81 7.53
C GLN A 128 9.33 11.21 7.24
N THR A 129 8.03 11.44 7.46
CA THR A 129 7.42 12.77 7.25
C THR A 129 7.43 13.63 8.51
N ARG A 130 7.73 13.04 9.67
CA ARG A 130 7.72 13.68 11.00
C ARG A 130 6.33 14.19 11.39
N GLU A 131 5.33 13.36 11.14
CA GLU A 131 3.92 13.69 11.30
C GLU A 131 3.18 12.60 12.09
N PHE A 132 2.22 13.00 12.94
CA PHE A 132 1.24 12.06 13.47
C PHE A 132 0.13 11.82 12.46
N VAL A 133 -0.14 10.56 12.17
CA VAL A 133 -1.16 10.12 11.22
C VAL A 133 -2.26 9.44 12.00
N SER A 134 -3.51 9.74 11.66
CA SER A 134 -4.65 9.15 12.33
C SER A 134 -5.65 8.57 11.35
N TYR A 135 -6.31 7.48 11.72
CA TYR A 135 -7.35 6.86 10.92
C TYR A 135 -8.44 6.27 11.81
N HIS A 136 -9.63 6.07 11.23
CA HIS A 136 -10.72 5.39 11.91
C HIS A 136 -10.70 3.89 11.60
N PRO A 137 -10.82 3.00 12.61
CA PRO A 137 -10.76 1.55 12.39
C PRO A 137 -11.72 1.03 11.33
N GLU A 138 -12.94 1.59 11.25
CA GLU A 138 -13.97 1.17 10.29
C GLU A 138 -13.64 1.50 8.82
N GLN A 139 -12.63 2.34 8.59
CA GLN A 139 -12.15 2.67 7.24
C GLN A 139 -11.06 1.68 6.78
N VAL A 140 -10.54 0.85 7.68
CA VAL A 140 -9.50 -0.14 7.36
C VAL A 140 -10.14 -1.42 6.88
N GLU A 141 -9.71 -1.87 5.71
CA GLU A 141 -10.09 -3.18 5.21
C GLU A 141 -9.13 -4.25 5.72
N ALA A 142 -9.68 -5.22 6.45
CA ALA A 142 -8.90 -6.33 6.96
C ALA A 142 -8.84 -7.47 5.92
N PRO A 143 -7.68 -8.11 5.74
CA PRO A 143 -7.59 -9.29 4.89
C PRO A 143 -8.42 -10.44 5.46
N ILE A 144 -8.96 -11.27 4.56
CA ILE A 144 -9.74 -12.47 4.93
C ILE A 144 -8.82 -13.60 5.36
N LYS A 145 -7.68 -13.73 4.67
CA LYS A 145 -6.65 -14.72 5.02
C LYS A 145 -5.27 -14.10 5.03
N ILE A 146 -4.39 -14.66 5.87
CA ILE A 146 -2.96 -14.36 5.89
C ILE A 146 -2.21 -15.67 5.97
N ASN A 147 -1.29 -15.89 5.03
CA ASN A 147 -0.55 -17.14 4.89
C ASN A 147 -1.51 -18.37 4.90
N GLY A 148 -2.66 -18.23 4.23
CA GLY A 148 -3.66 -19.29 4.12
C GLY A 148 -4.57 -19.47 5.34
N GLN A 149 -4.22 -18.91 6.51
CA GLN A 149 -5.08 -18.91 7.69
C GLN A 149 -6.22 -17.91 7.53
N VAL A 150 -7.46 -18.35 7.74
CA VAL A 150 -8.64 -17.47 7.80
C VAL A 150 -8.62 -16.64 9.08
N MET A 151 -8.77 -15.32 8.93
CA MET A 151 -8.87 -14.42 10.08
C MET A 151 -10.27 -14.45 10.67
N SER A 152 -10.36 -14.63 11.99
CA SER A 152 -11.63 -14.49 12.71
C SER A 152 -12.12 -13.04 12.68
N GLU A 153 -13.41 -12.81 12.94
CA GLU A 153 -13.95 -11.45 13.04
C GLU A 153 -13.24 -10.62 14.14
N GLU A 154 -12.85 -11.28 15.23
CA GLU A 154 -12.11 -10.64 16.31
C GLU A 154 -10.71 -10.22 15.85
N GLN A 155 -9.99 -11.09 15.12
CA GLN A 155 -8.70 -10.77 14.53
C GLN A 155 -8.83 -9.64 13.50
N GLN A 156 -9.86 -9.64 12.65
CA GLN A 156 -10.09 -8.56 11.70
C GLN A 156 -10.34 -7.22 12.40
N LYS A 157 -11.17 -7.20 13.45
CA LYS A 157 -11.40 -6.01 14.28
C LYS A 157 -10.14 -5.55 15.01
N ALA A 158 -9.35 -6.49 15.54
CA ALA A 158 -8.07 -6.19 16.16
C ALA A 158 -7.11 -5.53 15.15
N PHE A 159 -7.07 -6.05 13.91
CA PHE A 159 -6.24 -5.51 12.83
C PHE A 159 -6.63 -4.08 12.50
N GLN A 160 -7.94 -3.84 12.34
CA GLN A 160 -8.51 -2.50 12.12
C GLN A 160 -8.17 -1.52 13.24
N ARG A 161 -8.17 -1.96 14.50
CA ARG A 161 -7.77 -1.14 15.65
C ARG A 161 -6.26 -0.94 15.78
N GLY A 162 -5.47 -1.51 14.87
CA GLY A 162 -4.02 -1.46 14.94
C GLY A 162 -3.44 -2.28 16.10
N ASP A 163 -4.16 -3.30 16.57
CA ASP A 163 -3.65 -4.27 17.55
C ASP A 163 -2.63 -5.21 16.87
N VAL A 164 -1.68 -5.72 17.65
CA VAL A 164 -0.81 -6.81 17.19
C VAL A 164 -1.58 -8.12 17.27
N ILE A 165 -1.61 -8.87 16.17
CA ILE A 165 -2.24 -10.19 16.10
C ILE A 165 -1.17 -11.24 15.89
N GLU A 166 -1.32 -12.37 16.54
CA GLU A 166 -0.53 -13.57 16.31
C GLU A 166 -1.38 -14.63 15.61
N LEU A 167 -0.85 -15.16 14.50
CA LEU A 167 -1.41 -16.29 13.77
C LEU A 167 -0.99 -17.61 14.44
N ASP A 168 -1.68 -18.70 14.10
CA ASP A 168 -1.47 -20.02 14.73
C ASP A 168 -0.04 -20.54 14.49
N GLU A 169 0.56 -20.15 13.37
CA GLU A 169 1.94 -20.45 13.00
C GLU A 169 3.00 -19.48 13.59
N GLY A 170 2.59 -18.63 14.55
CA GLY A 170 3.46 -17.70 15.30
C GLY A 170 3.93 -16.48 14.50
N THR A 171 3.30 -16.21 13.35
CA THR A 171 3.50 -14.97 12.58
C THR A 171 2.73 -13.85 13.26
N ARG A 172 3.41 -12.75 13.59
CA ARG A 172 2.78 -11.57 14.19
C ARG A 172 2.66 -10.45 13.18
N ILE A 173 1.53 -9.75 13.21
CA ILE A 173 1.19 -8.68 12.27
C ILE A 173 0.51 -7.51 12.96
N GLN A 174 0.53 -6.36 12.32
CA GLN A 174 -0.17 -5.16 12.77
C GLN A 174 -0.50 -4.29 11.55
N HIS A 175 -1.69 -3.70 11.49
CA HIS A 175 -2.00 -2.68 10.48
C HIS A 175 -1.05 -1.47 10.59
N SER A 176 -0.78 -0.79 9.48
CA SER A 176 -0.04 0.47 9.51
C SER A 176 -0.54 1.47 8.46
N ALA A 177 -0.98 2.64 8.91
CA ALA A 177 -1.34 3.77 8.04
C ALA A 177 -0.12 4.55 7.50
N THR A 178 1.07 4.29 8.06
CA THR A 178 2.33 4.95 7.68
C THR A 178 3.19 4.14 6.72
N ASP A 179 2.83 2.87 6.49
CA ASP A 179 3.52 1.93 5.61
C ASP A 179 2.77 1.74 4.29
N SER A 180 3.50 1.72 3.16
CA SER A 180 2.92 1.53 1.82
C SER A 180 2.17 0.21 1.67
N LYS A 181 2.60 -0.82 2.40
CA LYS A 181 1.97 -2.15 2.38
C LYS A 181 0.74 -2.24 3.29
N GLY A 182 0.45 -1.21 4.08
CA GLY A 182 -0.68 -1.21 5.02
C GLY A 182 -0.51 -2.15 6.21
N ILE A 183 0.63 -2.82 6.33
CA ILE A 183 0.88 -3.89 7.30
C ILE A 183 2.35 -3.92 7.70
N ARG A 184 2.58 -4.26 8.97
CA ARG A 184 3.89 -4.61 9.53
C ARG A 184 3.83 -6.03 10.06
N SER A 185 4.99 -6.69 10.08
CA SER A 185 5.08 -8.07 10.55
C SER A 185 6.45 -8.41 11.10
N ASP A 186 6.50 -9.35 12.03
CA ASP A 186 7.76 -9.96 12.44
C ASP A 186 8.36 -10.91 11.37
N ARG A 187 7.70 -11.05 10.21
CA ARG A 187 8.21 -11.72 9.01
C ARG A 187 8.41 -10.75 7.84
N LYS A 188 9.35 -11.08 6.95
CA LYS A 188 9.69 -10.24 5.79
C LYS A 188 8.71 -10.34 4.62
N ALA A 189 7.92 -11.41 4.56
CA ALA A 189 6.97 -11.66 3.48
C ALA A 189 5.68 -12.31 4.01
N LEU A 190 4.56 -11.94 3.40
CA LEU A 190 3.22 -12.46 3.69
C LEU A 190 2.46 -12.66 2.38
N ILE A 191 1.47 -13.55 2.42
CA ILE A 191 0.44 -13.63 1.38
C ILE A 191 -0.90 -13.29 2.00
N LEU A 192 -1.53 -12.23 1.52
CA LEU A 192 -2.87 -11.83 1.95
C LEU A 192 -3.89 -12.34 0.94
N SER A 193 -5.07 -12.72 1.42
CA SER A 193 -6.25 -12.90 0.59
C SER A 193 -7.27 -11.81 0.94
N VAL A 194 -7.68 -11.05 -0.07
CA VAL A 194 -8.65 -9.95 0.06
C VAL A 194 -9.83 -10.17 -0.88
N LEU A 195 -11.00 -9.62 -0.54
CA LEU A 195 -12.17 -9.66 -1.41
C LEU A 195 -12.11 -8.45 -2.35
N MET A 196 -11.98 -8.69 -3.65
CA MET A 196 -11.96 -7.63 -4.67
C MET A 196 -12.81 -8.08 -5.86
N ASP A 197 -13.60 -7.14 -6.41
CA ASP A 197 -14.37 -7.32 -7.66
C ASP A 197 -15.19 -8.62 -7.73
N GLY A 198 -15.76 -9.07 -6.60
CA GLY A 198 -16.60 -10.26 -6.51
C GLY A 198 -15.85 -11.60 -6.37
N GLY A 199 -14.54 -11.58 -6.11
CA GLY A 199 -13.72 -12.77 -5.90
C GLY A 199 -12.57 -12.60 -4.90
N ILE A 200 -11.89 -13.69 -4.57
CA ILE A 200 -10.71 -13.68 -3.70
C ILE A 200 -9.48 -13.37 -4.55
N SER A 201 -8.79 -12.28 -4.23
CA SER A 201 -7.49 -11.92 -4.79
C SER A 201 -6.36 -12.23 -3.80
N TYR A 202 -5.21 -12.67 -4.32
CA TYR A 202 -4.01 -12.96 -3.52
C TYR A 202 -2.96 -11.86 -3.71
N LEU A 203 -2.52 -11.25 -2.62
CA LEU A 203 -1.48 -10.23 -2.62
C LEU A 203 -0.21 -10.79 -1.98
N LEU A 204 0.86 -10.90 -2.78
CA LEU A 204 2.18 -11.27 -2.30
C LEU A 204 2.93 -10.03 -1.83
N LEU A 205 3.12 -9.90 -0.52
CA LEU A 205 3.84 -8.79 0.08
C LEU A 205 5.25 -9.22 0.46
N ARG A 206 6.26 -8.45 0.02
CA ARG A 206 7.68 -8.68 0.32
C ARG A 206 8.33 -7.39 0.83
N GLY A 207 9.36 -7.49 1.67
CA GLY A 207 9.99 -6.30 2.25
C GLY A 207 9.00 -5.54 3.14
N ILE A 208 8.19 -6.29 3.92
CA ILE A 208 7.32 -5.74 4.95
C ILE A 208 8.21 -5.23 6.10
N ARG A 209 7.88 -4.08 6.68
CA ARG A 209 8.62 -3.54 7.83
C ARG A 209 8.32 -4.31 9.11
N ASN A 210 9.31 -4.37 10.01
CA ASN A 210 9.17 -5.04 11.31
C ASN A 210 8.13 -4.34 12.20
N LEU A 211 7.59 -5.08 13.17
CA LEU A 211 6.75 -4.54 14.24
C LEU A 211 7.52 -3.50 15.06
N ALA A 212 6.84 -2.43 15.46
CA ALA A 212 7.44 -1.44 16.36
C ALA A 212 7.78 -2.08 17.71
N GLY A 213 8.87 -1.63 18.33
CA GLY A 213 9.36 -2.18 19.59
C GLY A 213 9.89 -3.63 19.54
N ASN A 214 9.75 -4.35 18.41
CA ASN A 214 10.29 -5.70 18.29
C ASN A 214 11.81 -5.66 18.21
N LYS A 215 12.48 -6.23 19.21
CA LYS A 215 13.94 -6.26 19.31
C LYS A 215 14.55 -7.40 18.49
N ASP A 216 13.76 -8.42 18.18
CA ASP A 216 14.20 -9.54 17.36
C ASP A 216 14.21 -9.14 15.88
N GLY A 217 15.18 -9.70 15.14
CA GLY A 217 15.20 -9.58 13.69
C GLY A 217 13.95 -10.20 13.07
N GLN A 218 13.52 -9.68 11.91
CA GLN A 218 12.42 -10.32 11.18
C GLN A 218 12.82 -11.71 10.72
N LYS A 219 11.93 -12.68 10.94
CA LYS A 219 12.11 -14.06 10.52
C LYS A 219 12.06 -14.12 9.00
N GLU A 220 13.04 -14.80 8.40
CA GLU A 220 13.09 -15.03 6.95
C GLU A 220 12.40 -16.34 6.54
N GLU A 221 12.21 -17.25 7.50
CA GLU A 221 11.64 -18.57 7.24
C GLU A 221 10.20 -18.45 6.72
N TYR A 222 9.95 -19.09 5.58
CA TYR A 222 8.61 -19.26 5.05
C TYR A 222 7.88 -20.34 5.83
N THR A 223 6.72 -20.00 6.37
CA THR A 223 5.87 -20.94 7.10
C THR A 223 5.21 -21.94 6.16
N LYS A 224 4.68 -23.03 6.72
CA LYS A 224 3.85 -23.98 5.95
C LYS A 224 2.63 -23.26 5.36
N GLY A 225 1.98 -22.37 6.13
CA GLY A 225 0.86 -21.58 5.65
C GLY A 225 1.23 -20.67 4.49
N TYR A 226 2.39 -20.00 4.56
CA TYR A 226 2.88 -19.17 3.46
C TYR A 226 3.07 -19.98 2.17
N ASN A 227 3.77 -21.12 2.25
CA ASN A 227 4.03 -21.95 1.08
C ASN A 227 2.74 -22.52 0.47
N GLN A 228 1.77 -22.89 1.31
CA GLN A 228 0.47 -23.35 0.86
C GLN A 228 -0.31 -22.22 0.17
N ALA A 229 -0.37 -21.03 0.77
CA ALA A 229 -1.03 -19.87 0.17
C ALA A 229 -0.38 -19.48 -1.17
N LEU A 230 0.95 -19.62 -1.28
CA LEU A 230 1.67 -19.41 -2.54
C LEU A 230 1.23 -20.41 -3.61
N ALA A 231 1.16 -21.70 -3.27
CA ALA A 231 0.68 -22.73 -4.20
C ALA A 231 -0.77 -22.46 -4.63
N ASP A 232 -1.66 -22.14 -3.68
CA ASP A 232 -3.07 -21.82 -3.97
C ASP A 232 -3.20 -20.61 -4.91
N SER A 233 -2.36 -19.59 -4.72
CA SER A 233 -2.31 -18.40 -5.60
C SER A 233 -1.84 -18.73 -7.03
N MET A 234 -1.11 -19.82 -7.22
CA MET A 234 -0.65 -20.29 -8.53
C MET A 234 -1.68 -21.19 -9.22
N VAL A 235 -2.45 -21.98 -8.46
CA VAL A 235 -3.48 -22.90 -8.99
C VAL A 235 -4.73 -22.16 -9.48
N GLY A 236 -5.07 -21.01 -8.87
CA GLY A 236 -6.24 -20.21 -9.23
C GLY A 236 -6.10 -19.30 -10.47
N LYS A 237 -4.98 -19.35 -11.21
CA LYS A 237 -4.75 -18.49 -12.39
C LYS A 237 -5.10 -19.22 -13.70
N PRO A 238 -6.01 -18.73 -14.56
CA PRO A 238 -5.75 -18.83 -16.00
C PRO A 238 -4.43 -18.08 -16.27
N LYS A 239 -3.52 -18.67 -17.06
CA LYS A 239 -2.17 -18.15 -17.37
C LYS A 239 -2.16 -16.63 -17.58
N ARG A 240 -1.81 -15.87 -16.54
CA ARG A 240 -1.03 -14.65 -16.67
C ARG A 240 0.33 -14.93 -16.03
N GLU A 241 1.12 -15.68 -16.79
CA GLU A 241 2.55 -15.46 -16.81
C GLU A 241 2.77 -14.30 -17.79
N LYS A 242 3.11 -13.14 -17.25
CA LYS A 242 4.27 -12.34 -17.68
C LYS A 242 4.38 -11.18 -16.71
N GLU A 243 5.50 -11.12 -15.99
CA GLU A 243 6.09 -9.82 -15.69
C GLU A 243 6.35 -9.15 -17.04
N MET A 244 5.46 -8.23 -17.46
CA MET A 244 5.71 -7.37 -18.60
C MET A 244 6.36 -6.10 -18.07
N THR A 245 7.65 -5.93 -18.36
CA THR A 245 8.30 -4.63 -18.24
C THR A 245 7.84 -3.74 -19.39
N VAL A 246 7.80 -2.43 -19.16
CA VAL A 246 7.34 -1.39 -20.11
C VAL A 246 8.18 -1.34 -21.41
N GLY A 247 9.22 -2.18 -21.55
CA GLY A 247 10.04 -2.33 -22.75
C GLY A 247 9.50 -3.29 -23.82
N GLU A 248 8.56 -4.20 -23.52
CA GLU A 248 8.14 -5.24 -24.48
C GLU A 248 6.98 -4.82 -25.42
N HIS A 249 6.53 -3.56 -25.36
CA HIS A 249 5.47 -3.06 -26.25
C HIS A 249 5.96 -2.56 -27.62
N LYS A 250 7.27 -2.59 -27.92
CA LYS A 250 7.79 -2.11 -29.22
C LYS A 250 8.02 -3.18 -30.30
N ASP A 251 7.98 -4.47 -29.99
CA ASP A 251 8.33 -5.52 -30.97
C ASP A 251 7.14 -6.30 -31.54
N TYR A 252 5.90 -5.90 -31.22
CA TYR A 252 4.69 -6.50 -31.82
C TYR A 252 4.13 -5.74 -33.03
N GLU A 253 4.81 -4.69 -33.49
CA GLU A 253 4.51 -4.00 -34.75
C GLU A 253 5.77 -3.89 -35.61
N THR A 254 6.38 -5.01 -36.01
CA THR A 254 7.24 -5.12 -37.22
C THR A 254 7.81 -6.54 -37.34
N GLY A 255 7.03 -7.47 -37.88
CA GLY A 255 7.53 -8.84 -38.02
C GLY A 255 6.67 -9.82 -38.80
N SER A 256 5.80 -9.36 -39.71
CA SER A 256 5.12 -10.26 -40.65
C SER A 256 5.11 -9.70 -42.07
N GLN A 257 6.27 -9.33 -42.58
CA GLN A 257 6.49 -9.31 -44.03
C GLN A 257 7.84 -9.94 -44.33
N TYR A 258 7.83 -10.75 -45.40
CA TYR A 258 8.96 -11.45 -46.03
C TYR A 258 9.31 -12.85 -45.51
N SER A 259 8.62 -13.85 -46.06
CA SER A 259 9.33 -14.96 -46.72
C SER A 259 8.52 -15.46 -47.92
N ARG A 260 8.84 -14.94 -49.10
CA ARG A 260 8.46 -15.56 -50.38
C ARG A 260 9.41 -16.73 -50.60
N GLY A 261 8.93 -17.95 -50.36
CA GLY A 261 9.66 -19.16 -50.68
C GLY A 261 9.71 -19.40 -52.18
N TYR A 262 10.91 -19.38 -52.76
CA TYR A 262 11.22 -20.11 -53.99
C TYR A 262 11.51 -21.57 -53.61
N GLY A 263 10.67 -22.49 -54.08
CA GLY A 263 10.91 -23.93 -54.01
C GLY A 263 10.77 -24.55 -55.40
N ARG A 264 11.88 -24.75 -56.09
CA ARG A 264 12.00 -25.72 -57.18
C ARG A 264 12.58 -27.00 -56.59
N THR A 265 11.81 -28.09 -56.62
CA THR A 265 12.34 -29.42 -57.00
C THR A 265 11.21 -30.37 -57.39
N SER A 266 11.43 -30.99 -58.53
CA SER A 266 10.66 -32.03 -59.22
C SER A 266 10.56 -33.36 -58.46
N SER A 267 9.47 -34.11 -58.67
CA SER A 267 9.48 -35.58 -58.83
C SER A 267 8.11 -36.13 -59.27
N ARG A 268 8.14 -36.86 -60.40
CA ARG A 268 7.15 -37.74 -61.05
C ARG A 268 5.87 -37.13 -61.64
#